data_AF-A0AA84Z8T5-F1
#
_entry.id   AF-A0AA84Z8T5-F1
#
_cell.length_a   1.000
_cell.length_b   1.000
_cell.length_c   1.000
_cell.angle_alpha   90.00
_cell.angle_beta   90.00
_cell.angle_gamma   90.00
#
_symmetry.space_group_name_H-M   'P 1'
#
loop_
_entity.id
_entity.type
_entity.pdbx_description
1 polymer ?
#
loop_
_entity_poly.entity_id
_entity_poly.type
_entity_poly.pdbx_seq_one_letter_code
_entity_poly.pdbx_strand_id
1 'polypeptide(L)'
;MLTYDHLLKTSRKDASSGLWLGLIVPVLLLKTDNKALAYEFFLSLITVLFLTKNSHFKHAVIPICIWLNCQHFHHVSTVIRPLFTVMFVVFFSYKLLSLFPFSFTFGETVLLAQLSAVFLLTECNFVVPFLILFLIERYSIRFSVKIAFFVLITLTILTGCFWIYACRVKIATSFIINQIECFIVSSNFILLIFWLCLFMLCVYITIVYRCSDHNIHRIMNSSTVKPEFCDSSIVLSDELNLSDQSEYYELFSENELIRNSRTTCDLLYDDKEKTFQLRKLFHFAAGIVYSSGLLYSPYLLSLMSVALLIVFWWFEWIRRRGPSTLSSYLSTLVNPFRDKRDSGDILFTPIALLLGLSIPVWWPQNINTNGSIISIGNLCYELDVKPSSWSGVLSIAIGDSFAALIGRTYGKRRWPGSHRTYLGSFASFFSQIIGFRYRDLSRSPSMCHW
;
A
#
# COMPACT_ATOMS: atom_id res chain seq x y z
N MET A 1 -21.65 8.04 -22.09
CA MET A 1 -22.57 8.08 -20.93
C MET A 1 -21.87 7.43 -19.74
N LEU A 2 -21.44 8.21 -18.72
CA LEU A 2 -20.74 7.69 -17.53
C LEU A 2 -21.69 6.84 -16.66
N THR A 3 -21.79 5.54 -16.92
CA THR A 3 -22.47 4.60 -16.02
C THR A 3 -21.48 4.15 -14.94
N TYR A 4 -21.50 4.87 -13.80
CA TYR A 4 -20.72 4.56 -12.58
C TYR A 4 -20.92 3.12 -12.07
N ASP A 5 -21.98 2.41 -12.47
CA ASP A 5 -22.14 0.96 -12.24
C ASP A 5 -21.01 0.12 -12.86
N HIS A 6 -20.43 0.58 -13.98
CA HIS A 6 -19.27 -0.07 -14.58
C HIS A 6 -18.02 0.10 -13.70
N LEU A 7 -17.87 1.21 -12.97
CA LEU A 7 -16.73 1.42 -12.05
C LEU A 7 -16.80 0.53 -10.82
N LEU A 8 -18.01 0.34 -10.27
CA LEU A 8 -18.23 -0.62 -9.19
C LEU A 8 -17.87 -2.03 -9.64
N LYS A 9 -18.17 -2.39 -10.90
CA LYS A 9 -17.78 -3.68 -11.50
C LYS A 9 -16.26 -3.83 -11.70
N THR A 10 -15.55 -2.75 -12.06
CA THR A 10 -14.09 -2.80 -12.28
C THR A 10 -13.28 -2.59 -11.00
N SER A 11 -13.91 -2.16 -9.91
CA SER A 11 -13.26 -2.06 -8.60
C SER A 11 -12.99 -3.44 -7.99
N ARG A 12 -11.92 -3.53 -7.20
CA ARG A 12 -11.63 -4.73 -6.41
C ARG A 12 -12.75 -4.93 -5.39
N LYS A 13 -13.40 -6.09 -5.44
CA LYS A 13 -14.40 -6.48 -4.44
C LYS A 13 -13.69 -6.87 -3.15
N ASP A 14 -14.05 -6.20 -2.06
CA ASP A 14 -13.65 -6.56 -0.69
C ASP A 14 -14.90 -6.54 0.20
N ALA A 15 -14.79 -7.04 1.42
CA ALA A 15 -15.89 -7.15 2.40
C ALA A 15 -16.63 -5.82 2.65
N SER A 16 -15.93 -4.70 2.42
CA SER A 16 -16.49 -3.36 2.42
C SER A 16 -15.95 -2.59 1.22
N SER A 17 -16.70 -1.61 0.73
CA SER A 17 -16.23 -0.74 -0.36
C SER A 17 -15.04 0.17 0.03
N GLY A 18 -14.56 0.10 1.28
CA GLY A 18 -13.50 0.96 1.81
C GLY A 18 -13.92 2.42 1.96
N LEU A 19 -15.21 2.73 1.84
CA LEU A 19 -15.74 4.07 1.70
C LEU A 19 -15.27 5.07 2.77
N TRP A 20 -15.13 4.58 3.99
CA TRP A 20 -14.68 5.35 5.15
C TRP A 20 -13.28 5.93 4.97
N LEU A 21 -12.44 5.35 4.10
CA LEU A 21 -11.11 5.87 3.76
C LEU A 21 -11.19 7.29 3.16
N GLY A 22 -12.27 7.62 2.44
CA GLY A 22 -12.48 8.97 1.91
C GLY A 22 -12.77 10.04 2.96
N LEU A 23 -12.95 9.66 4.23
CA LEU A 23 -13.07 10.61 5.35
C LEU A 23 -11.71 10.96 5.98
N ILE A 24 -10.66 10.20 5.68
CA ILE A 24 -9.33 10.39 6.28
C ILE A 24 -8.80 11.78 5.95
N VAL A 25 -8.80 12.17 4.67
CA VAL A 25 -8.24 13.48 4.24
C VAL A 25 -9.02 14.65 4.86
N PRO A 26 -10.36 14.73 4.78
CA PRO A 26 -11.13 15.76 5.48
C PRO A 26 -10.83 15.86 6.98
N VAL A 27 -10.82 14.73 7.69
CA VAL A 27 -10.57 14.70 9.15
C VAL A 27 -9.16 15.18 9.49
N LEU A 28 -8.16 14.77 8.70
CA LEU A 28 -6.79 15.20 8.90
C LEU A 28 -6.64 16.71 8.64
N LEU A 29 -7.30 17.27 7.63
CA LEU A 29 -7.29 18.71 7.34
C LEU A 29 -8.00 19.53 8.42
N LEU A 30 -9.07 19.00 9.05
CA LEU A 30 -9.69 19.64 10.21
C LEU A 30 -8.72 19.75 11.38
N LYS A 31 -7.83 18.76 11.56
CA LYS A 31 -6.82 18.77 12.62
C LYS A 31 -5.70 19.79 12.38
N THR A 32 -5.50 20.25 11.14
CA THR A 32 -4.50 21.26 10.78
C THR A 32 -5.07 22.66 10.63
N ASP A 33 -6.26 22.91 11.19
CA ASP A 33 -7.01 24.17 11.11
C ASP A 33 -7.37 24.63 9.68
N ASN A 34 -7.19 23.77 8.67
CA ASN A 34 -7.56 24.03 7.27
C ASN A 34 -9.04 23.69 7.01
N LYS A 35 -9.93 24.36 7.74
CA LYS A 35 -11.38 24.10 7.74
C LYS A 35 -12.01 24.21 6.35
N ALA A 36 -11.57 25.18 5.54
CA ALA A 36 -12.06 25.37 4.18
C ALA A 36 -11.77 24.12 3.31
N LEU A 37 -10.49 23.73 3.17
CA LEU A 37 -10.10 22.55 2.38
C LEU A 37 -10.77 21.27 2.89
N ALA A 38 -10.90 21.11 4.20
CA ALA A 38 -11.59 19.96 4.78
C ALA A 38 -13.05 19.85 4.31
N TYR A 39 -13.78 20.97 4.28
CA TYR A 39 -15.15 21.03 3.76
C TYR A 39 -15.21 20.68 2.26
N GLU A 40 -14.27 21.21 1.45
CA GLU A 40 -14.22 20.91 0.02
C GLU A 40 -14.06 19.40 -0.25
N PHE A 41 -13.14 18.74 0.48
CA PHE A 41 -12.92 17.30 0.33
C PHE A 41 -14.07 16.47 0.89
N PHE A 42 -14.71 16.92 1.97
CA PHE A 42 -15.91 16.26 2.49
C PHE A 42 -17.08 16.34 1.48
N LEU A 43 -17.29 17.49 0.86
CA LEU A 43 -18.30 17.66 -0.19
C LEU A 43 -17.96 16.83 -1.44
N SER A 44 -16.67 16.72 -1.80
CA SER A 44 -16.23 15.84 -2.89
C SER A 44 -16.58 14.37 -2.62
N LEU A 45 -16.40 13.90 -1.38
CA LEU A 45 -16.79 12.55 -0.97
C LEU A 45 -18.29 12.35 -1.12
N ILE A 46 -19.10 13.23 -0.53
CA ILE A 46 -20.57 13.16 -0.61
C ILE A 46 -21.04 13.11 -2.06
N THR A 47 -20.48 13.96 -2.93
CA THR A 47 -20.80 13.99 -4.36
C THR A 47 -20.53 12.64 -5.01
N VAL A 48 -19.37 12.05 -4.75
CA VAL A 48 -18.98 10.72 -5.25
C VAL A 48 -19.95 9.64 -4.75
N LEU A 49 -20.38 9.68 -3.49
CA LEU A 49 -21.34 8.72 -2.93
C LEU A 49 -22.71 8.80 -3.58
N PHE A 50 -23.22 10.01 -3.77
CA PHE A 50 -24.51 10.22 -4.40
C PHE A 50 -24.50 9.77 -5.87
N LEU A 51 -23.40 10.01 -6.59
CA LEU A 51 -23.22 9.55 -7.97
C LEU A 51 -23.13 8.01 -8.10
N THR A 52 -22.68 7.31 -7.04
CA THR A 52 -22.50 5.85 -7.06
C THR A 52 -23.74 5.07 -6.67
N LYS A 53 -24.55 5.57 -5.74
CA LYS A 53 -25.67 4.80 -5.17
C LYS A 53 -26.94 4.86 -6.02
N ASN A 54 -27.14 5.90 -6.84
CA ASN A 54 -28.44 6.09 -7.50
C ASN A 54 -28.32 6.72 -8.90
N SER A 55 -28.64 5.93 -9.94
CA SER A 55 -28.59 6.34 -11.35
C SER A 55 -29.60 7.45 -11.67
N HIS A 56 -30.74 7.50 -10.99
CA HIS A 56 -31.81 8.48 -11.20
C HIS A 56 -31.51 9.85 -10.56
N PHE A 57 -30.69 9.91 -9.51
CA PHE A 57 -30.41 11.16 -8.79
C PHE A 57 -29.26 11.98 -9.37
N LYS A 58 -28.55 11.49 -10.38
CA LYS A 58 -27.38 12.18 -10.98
C LYS A 58 -27.70 13.61 -11.40
N HIS A 59 -28.90 13.85 -11.94
CA HIS A 59 -29.34 15.17 -12.40
C HIS A 59 -29.70 16.13 -11.27
N ALA A 60 -30.05 15.63 -10.07
CA ALA A 60 -30.35 16.45 -8.89
C ALA A 60 -29.11 16.70 -8.02
N VAL A 61 -28.20 15.73 -7.97
CA VAL A 61 -26.99 15.79 -7.13
C VAL A 61 -26.02 16.88 -7.60
N ILE A 62 -25.80 17.03 -8.91
CA ILE A 62 -24.89 18.04 -9.44
C ILE A 62 -25.36 19.47 -9.07
N PRO A 63 -26.64 19.86 -9.29
CA PRO A 63 -27.17 21.14 -8.83
C PRO A 63 -27.10 21.34 -7.31
N ILE A 64 -27.39 20.32 -6.50
CA ILE A 64 -27.32 20.40 -5.04
C ILE A 64 -25.88 20.64 -4.58
N CYS A 65 -24.89 19.97 -5.17
CA CYS A 65 -23.48 20.18 -4.86
C CYS A 65 -23.02 21.58 -5.29
N ILE A 66 -23.46 22.09 -6.44
CA ILE A 66 -23.18 23.47 -6.85
C ILE A 66 -23.81 24.45 -5.86
N TRP A 67 -25.06 24.24 -5.46
CA TRP A 67 -25.77 25.08 -4.49
C TRP A 67 -25.08 25.10 -3.12
N LEU A 68 -24.67 23.94 -2.58
CA LEU A 68 -23.92 23.85 -1.32
C LEU A 68 -22.55 24.55 -1.38
N ASN A 69 -21.90 24.58 -2.55
CA ASN A 69 -20.69 25.37 -2.75
C ASN A 69 -20.98 26.87 -2.79
N CYS A 70 -22.05 27.29 -3.47
CA CYS A 70 -22.47 28.69 -3.55
C CYS A 70 -22.94 29.26 -2.20
N GLN A 71 -23.51 28.46 -1.31
CA GLN A 71 -23.94 28.92 0.03
C GLN A 71 -22.76 29.14 0.98
N HIS A 72 -21.72 28.31 0.92
CA HIS A 72 -20.57 28.41 1.83
C HIS A 72 -19.60 29.52 1.42
N PHE A 73 -19.53 29.83 0.12
CA PHE A 73 -18.56 30.78 -0.44
C PHE A 73 -19.29 31.99 -1.03
N HIS A 74 -19.28 33.11 -0.30
CA HIS A 74 -19.97 34.35 -0.70
C HIS A 74 -19.37 35.06 -1.93
N HIS A 75 -18.14 34.71 -2.35
CA HIS A 75 -17.49 35.28 -3.54
C HIS A 75 -17.35 34.28 -4.70
N VAL A 76 -17.63 34.72 -5.93
CA VAL A 76 -17.54 33.88 -7.14
C VAL A 76 -16.15 33.29 -7.36
N SER A 77 -15.08 34.03 -7.03
CA SER A 77 -13.70 33.53 -7.09
C SER A 77 -13.44 32.37 -6.12
N THR A 78 -14.14 32.34 -4.99
CA THR A 78 -14.01 31.28 -3.97
C THR A 78 -14.82 30.02 -4.28
N VAL A 79 -15.73 30.05 -5.26
CA VAL A 79 -16.53 28.89 -5.71
C VAL A 79 -15.78 28.03 -6.75
N ILE A 80 -14.84 28.61 -7.50
CA ILE A 80 -14.11 27.90 -8.58
C ILE A 80 -13.24 26.76 -8.02
N ARG A 81 -12.50 27.03 -6.94
CA ARG A 81 -11.61 26.06 -6.30
C ARG A 81 -12.35 24.79 -5.83
N PRO A 82 -13.42 24.87 -5.02
CA PRO A 82 -14.10 23.66 -4.56
C PRO A 82 -14.80 22.90 -5.70
N LEU A 83 -15.31 23.60 -6.72
CA LEU A 83 -15.86 22.95 -7.91
C LEU A 83 -14.77 22.16 -8.64
N PHE A 84 -13.57 22.74 -8.82
CA PHE A 84 -12.43 22.03 -9.37
C PHE A 84 -12.03 20.82 -8.52
N THR A 85 -11.98 20.96 -7.19
CA THR A 85 -11.67 19.86 -6.26
C THR A 85 -12.65 18.70 -6.41
N VAL A 86 -13.97 18.98 -6.45
CA VAL A 86 -15.00 17.96 -6.64
C VAL A 86 -14.87 17.29 -8.01
N MET A 87 -14.73 18.08 -9.09
CA MET A 87 -14.56 17.55 -10.44
C MET A 87 -13.30 16.70 -10.57
N PHE A 88 -12.18 17.17 -10.03
CA PHE A 88 -10.93 16.43 -10.04
C PHE A 88 -11.08 15.09 -9.32
N VAL A 89 -11.59 15.07 -8.08
CA VAL A 89 -11.75 13.83 -7.31
C VAL A 89 -12.66 12.84 -8.05
N VAL A 90 -13.76 13.31 -8.63
CA VAL A 90 -14.71 12.49 -9.39
C VAL A 90 -14.07 11.91 -10.66
N PHE A 91 -13.48 12.75 -11.52
CA PHE A 91 -12.89 12.32 -12.79
C PHE A 91 -11.61 11.50 -12.61
N PHE A 92 -10.77 11.87 -11.66
CA PHE A 92 -9.54 11.13 -11.39
C PHE A 92 -9.84 9.77 -10.77
N SER A 93 -10.82 9.67 -9.86
CA SER A 93 -11.29 8.38 -9.35
C SER A 93 -11.80 7.46 -10.47
N TYR A 94 -12.61 8.02 -11.39
CA TYR A 94 -13.05 7.30 -12.58
C TYR A 94 -11.86 6.79 -13.40
N LYS A 95 -10.89 7.67 -13.66
CA LYS A 95 -9.73 7.33 -14.49
C LYS A 95 -8.84 6.27 -13.84
N LEU A 96 -8.59 6.36 -12.53
CA LEU A 96 -7.79 5.40 -11.80
C LEU A 96 -8.37 3.98 -11.92
N LEU A 97 -9.67 3.82 -11.69
CA LEU A 97 -10.35 2.52 -11.80
C LEU A 97 -10.42 2.00 -13.25
N SER A 98 -10.42 2.89 -14.24
CA SER A 98 -10.37 2.50 -15.66
C SER A 98 -8.97 2.10 -16.13
N LEU A 99 -7.93 2.74 -15.59
CA LEU A 99 -6.53 2.47 -15.92
C LEU A 99 -6.02 1.22 -15.18
N PHE A 100 -6.50 0.99 -13.95
CA PHE A 100 -6.05 -0.10 -13.08
C PHE A 100 -7.23 -0.93 -12.58
N PRO A 101 -7.86 -1.73 -13.47
CA PRO A 101 -8.98 -2.58 -13.08
C PRO A 101 -8.54 -3.57 -11.98
N PHE A 102 -9.45 -3.85 -11.05
CA PHE A 102 -9.30 -4.79 -9.93
C PHE A 102 -8.13 -4.53 -8.97
N SER A 103 -7.40 -3.42 -9.13
CA SER A 103 -6.24 -3.07 -8.30
C SER A 103 -6.65 -2.37 -7.01
N PHE A 104 -7.65 -1.49 -7.09
CA PHE A 104 -8.11 -0.67 -5.98
C PHE A 104 -9.56 -0.96 -5.62
N THR A 105 -9.88 -0.89 -4.34
CA THR A 105 -11.25 -0.71 -3.87
C THR A 105 -11.74 0.70 -4.22
N PHE A 106 -13.06 0.87 -4.17
CA PHE A 106 -13.68 2.17 -4.41
C PHE A 106 -13.17 3.25 -3.43
N GLY A 107 -13.08 2.93 -2.14
CA GLY A 107 -12.58 3.83 -1.12
C GLY A 107 -11.09 4.17 -1.24
N GLU A 108 -10.23 3.19 -1.56
CA GLU A 108 -8.80 3.44 -1.81
C GLU A 108 -8.60 4.40 -2.99
N THR A 109 -9.43 4.27 -4.02
CA THR A 109 -9.42 5.15 -5.19
C THR A 109 -9.77 6.60 -4.80
N VAL A 110 -10.84 6.79 -4.03
CA VAL A 110 -11.26 8.12 -3.57
C VAL A 110 -10.20 8.73 -2.66
N LEU A 111 -9.63 7.94 -1.74
CA LEU A 111 -8.53 8.39 -0.88
C LEU A 111 -7.33 8.87 -1.71
N LEU A 112 -6.88 8.08 -2.70
CA LEU A 112 -5.76 8.47 -3.56
C LEU A 112 -6.07 9.73 -4.38
N ALA A 113 -7.32 9.88 -4.84
CA ALA A 113 -7.76 11.07 -5.56
C ALA A 113 -7.78 12.32 -4.66
N GLN A 114 -8.26 12.21 -3.44
CA GLN A 114 -8.23 13.30 -2.46
C GLN A 114 -6.80 13.68 -2.09
N LEU A 115 -5.93 12.70 -1.80
CA LEU A 115 -4.51 12.96 -1.53
C LEU A 115 -3.82 13.65 -2.71
N SER A 116 -4.03 13.17 -3.94
CA SER A 116 -3.47 13.80 -5.15
C SER A 116 -3.95 15.24 -5.31
N ALA A 117 -5.23 15.51 -5.05
CA ALA A 117 -5.79 16.85 -5.08
C ALA A 117 -5.19 17.76 -4.00
N VAL A 118 -4.99 17.27 -2.77
CA VAL A 118 -4.31 18.04 -1.71
C VAL A 118 -2.92 18.46 -2.18
N PHE A 119 -2.14 17.54 -2.75
CA PHE A 119 -0.81 17.86 -3.28
C PHE A 119 -0.87 18.87 -4.42
N LEU A 120 -1.80 18.73 -5.37
CA LEU A 120 -1.95 19.67 -6.49
C LEU A 120 -2.37 21.08 -6.05
N LEU A 121 -3.20 21.18 -5.00
CA LEU A 121 -3.68 22.46 -4.47
C LEU A 121 -2.67 23.15 -3.56
N THR A 122 -1.79 22.38 -2.91
CA THR A 122 -0.82 22.90 -1.93
C THR A 122 0.54 23.16 -2.57
N GLU A 123 0.98 22.29 -3.48
CA GLU A 123 2.34 22.28 -4.06
C GLU A 123 2.30 22.45 -5.58
N CYS A 124 2.50 23.68 -6.07
CA CYS A 124 2.53 23.99 -7.51
C CYS A 124 3.54 23.15 -8.29
N ASN A 125 4.65 22.77 -7.63
CA ASN A 125 5.73 21.98 -8.23
C ASN A 125 5.30 20.54 -8.55
N PHE A 126 4.24 20.05 -7.91
CA PHE A 126 3.70 18.71 -8.12
C PHE A 126 2.84 18.63 -9.39
N VAL A 127 2.35 19.75 -9.92
CA VAL A 127 1.46 19.76 -11.10
C VAL A 127 2.15 19.21 -12.34
N VAL A 128 3.37 19.68 -12.64
CA VAL A 128 4.16 19.23 -13.80
C VAL A 128 4.47 17.73 -13.77
N PRO A 129 5.07 17.16 -12.69
CA PRO A 129 5.34 15.72 -12.63
C PRO A 129 4.07 14.89 -12.63
N PHE A 130 2.99 15.35 -11.99
CA PHE A 130 1.70 14.68 -12.05
C PHE A 130 1.16 14.59 -13.48
N LEU A 131 1.15 15.69 -14.22
CA LEU A 131 0.67 15.72 -15.60
C LEU A 131 1.51 14.83 -16.53
N ILE A 132 2.84 14.87 -16.42
CA ILE A 132 3.73 14.04 -17.24
C ILE A 132 3.47 12.55 -16.97
N LEU A 133 3.44 12.14 -15.69
CA LEU A 133 3.16 10.74 -15.32
C LEU A 133 1.75 10.30 -15.74
N PHE A 134 0.76 11.19 -15.58
CA PHE A 134 -0.61 10.92 -16.01
C PHE A 134 -0.71 10.71 -17.53
N LEU A 135 -0.04 11.55 -18.33
CA LEU A 135 -0.03 11.42 -19.79
C LEU A 135 0.67 10.14 -20.24
N ILE A 136 1.83 9.82 -19.63
CA ILE A 136 2.56 8.58 -19.87
C ILE A 136 1.64 7.37 -19.66
N GLU A 137 0.94 7.34 -18.53
CA GLU A 137 0.08 6.20 -18.18
C GLU A 137 -1.16 6.15 -19.10
N ARG A 138 -1.76 7.30 -19.39
CA ARG A 138 -2.94 7.42 -20.25
C ARG A 138 -2.68 6.94 -21.68
N TYR A 139 -1.55 7.32 -22.26
CA TYR A 139 -1.19 6.93 -23.63
C TYR A 139 -0.43 5.60 -23.70
N SER A 140 -0.19 4.96 -22.55
CA SER A 140 0.51 3.68 -22.47
C SER A 140 1.84 3.64 -23.21
N ILE A 141 2.60 4.73 -23.12
CA ILE A 141 3.89 4.87 -23.79
C ILE A 141 4.83 3.81 -23.25
N ARG A 142 5.34 2.94 -24.14
CA ARG A 142 6.33 1.93 -23.78
C ARG A 142 7.71 2.57 -23.79
N PHE A 143 8.48 2.34 -22.73
CA PHE A 143 9.84 2.84 -22.62
C PHE A 143 10.84 1.69 -22.59
N SER A 144 12.00 1.90 -23.21
CA SER A 144 13.22 1.18 -22.82
C SER A 144 13.58 1.56 -21.38
N VAL A 145 14.18 0.65 -20.60
CA VAL A 145 14.63 0.94 -19.22
C VAL A 145 15.47 2.20 -19.15
N LYS A 146 16.35 2.41 -20.14
CA LYS A 146 17.21 3.59 -20.23
C LYS A 146 16.41 4.88 -20.36
N ILE A 147 15.37 4.87 -21.19
CA ILE A 147 14.51 6.04 -21.43
C ILE A 147 13.62 6.28 -20.21
N ALA A 148 13.05 5.23 -19.61
CA ALA A 148 12.26 5.35 -18.39
C ALA A 148 13.08 5.98 -17.25
N PHE A 149 14.30 5.50 -17.04
CA PHE A 149 15.23 6.04 -16.05
C PHE A 149 15.62 7.50 -16.36
N PHE A 150 15.89 7.83 -17.62
CA PHE A 150 16.19 9.19 -18.04
C PHE A 150 15.02 10.14 -17.78
N VAL A 151 13.81 9.80 -18.24
CA VAL A 151 12.59 10.61 -18.03
C VAL A 151 12.38 10.88 -16.54
N LEU A 152 12.60 9.88 -15.71
CA LEU A 152 12.41 9.95 -14.27
C LEU A 152 13.46 10.82 -13.58
N ILE A 153 14.74 10.66 -13.93
CA ILE A 153 15.81 11.53 -13.46
C ILE A 153 15.52 12.96 -13.89
N THR A 154 15.23 13.20 -15.17
CA THR A 154 14.92 14.53 -15.68
C THR A 154 13.75 15.15 -14.94
N LEU A 155 12.71 14.36 -14.62
CA LEU A 155 11.57 14.84 -13.85
C LEU A 155 11.94 15.22 -12.41
N THR A 156 12.74 14.41 -11.73
CA THR A 156 13.23 14.70 -10.37
C THR A 156 14.14 15.92 -10.34
N ILE A 157 15.04 16.07 -11.31
CA ILE A 157 15.92 17.23 -11.44
C ILE A 157 15.10 18.48 -11.75
N LEU A 158 14.16 18.42 -12.69
CA LEU A 158 13.34 19.56 -13.08
C LEU A 158 12.49 20.07 -11.91
N THR A 159 11.86 19.16 -11.17
CA THR A 159 11.07 19.50 -9.97
C THR A 159 11.94 20.08 -8.87
N GLY A 160 13.14 19.53 -8.64
CA GLY A 160 14.13 20.07 -7.71
C GLY A 160 14.62 21.46 -8.10
N CYS A 161 14.98 21.68 -9.37
CA CYS A 161 15.40 22.97 -9.90
C CYS A 161 14.29 24.02 -9.79
N PHE A 162 13.04 23.64 -10.08
CA PHE A 162 11.89 24.54 -9.95
C PHE A 162 11.65 24.91 -8.48
N TRP A 163 11.83 23.96 -7.55
CA TRP A 163 11.77 24.24 -6.11
C TRP A 163 12.88 25.19 -5.66
N ILE A 164 14.13 24.98 -6.09
CA ILE A 164 15.26 25.88 -5.79
C ILE A 164 14.99 27.29 -6.33
N TYR A 165 14.44 27.39 -7.54
CA TYR A 165 14.05 28.66 -8.14
C TYR A 165 12.93 29.35 -7.32
N ALA A 166 11.87 28.63 -6.98
CA ALA A 166 10.74 29.13 -6.20
C ALA A 166 11.16 29.60 -4.79
N CYS A 167 12.04 28.85 -4.12
CA CYS A 167 12.52 29.16 -2.77
C CYS A 167 13.63 30.23 -2.73
N ARG A 168 14.11 30.71 -3.88
CA ARG A 168 15.38 31.48 -4.05
C ARG A 168 16.61 30.64 -3.68
N VAL A 169 17.63 30.71 -4.54
CA VAL A 169 18.85 29.86 -4.45
C VAL A 169 19.49 29.88 -3.06
N LYS A 170 19.65 31.04 -2.42
CA LYS A 170 20.32 31.15 -1.10
C LYS A 170 19.60 30.41 0.02
N ILE A 171 18.26 30.48 0.05
CA ILE A 171 17.43 29.80 1.06
C ILE A 171 17.48 28.29 0.82
N ALA A 172 17.37 27.88 -0.45
CA ALA A 172 17.42 26.48 -0.84
C ALA A 172 18.79 25.84 -0.51
N THR A 173 19.90 26.54 -0.80
CA THR A 173 21.25 26.02 -0.46
C THR A 173 21.47 25.92 1.04
N SER A 174 21.03 26.92 1.82
CA SER A 174 21.11 26.86 3.29
C SER A 174 20.27 25.71 3.85
N PHE A 175 19.08 25.49 3.30
CA PHE A 175 18.24 24.35 3.68
C PHE A 175 18.94 23.01 3.39
N ILE A 176 19.49 22.82 2.19
CA ILE A 176 20.16 21.57 1.80
C ILE A 176 21.37 21.29 2.68
N ILE A 177 22.22 22.30 2.93
CA ILE A 177 23.41 22.14 3.79
C ILE A 177 23.00 21.70 5.20
N ASN A 178 21.99 22.34 5.78
CA ASN A 178 21.50 21.97 7.10
C ASN A 178 20.96 20.54 7.09
N GLN A 179 20.23 20.10 6.06
CA GLN A 179 19.78 18.70 5.98
C GLN A 179 20.94 17.70 5.90
N ILE A 180 22.03 18.05 5.21
CA ILE A 180 23.22 17.20 5.12
C ILE A 180 23.92 17.11 6.48
N GLU A 181 24.11 18.23 7.18
CA GLU A 181 24.73 18.24 8.51
C GLU A 181 23.96 17.37 9.50
N CYS A 182 22.64 17.38 9.42
CA CYS A 182 21.77 16.62 10.31
C CYS A 182 21.68 15.15 9.97
N PHE A 183 22.01 14.81 8.71
CA PHE A 183 22.18 13.44 8.30
C PHE A 183 23.49 12.84 8.81
N ILE A 184 24.59 13.62 8.74
CA ILE A 184 25.94 13.18 9.09
C ILE A 184 26.15 13.21 10.61
N VAL A 185 25.46 12.30 11.32
CA VAL A 185 25.61 12.09 12.76
C VAL A 185 25.88 10.61 13.01
N SER A 186 26.82 10.28 13.91
CA SER A 186 27.21 8.90 14.22
C SER A 186 26.02 8.00 14.60
N SER A 187 25.05 8.53 15.36
CA SER A 187 23.81 7.84 15.72
C SER A 187 22.97 7.43 14.49
N ASN A 188 22.90 8.29 13.46
CA ASN A 188 22.19 7.98 12.22
C ASN A 188 22.89 6.86 11.45
N PHE A 189 24.23 6.84 11.43
CA PHE A 189 25.00 5.76 10.81
C PHE A 189 24.78 4.41 11.50
N ILE A 190 24.79 4.38 12.84
CA ILE A 190 24.49 3.16 13.61
C ILE A 190 23.08 2.65 13.29
N LEU A 191 22.11 3.56 13.27
CA LEU A 191 20.72 3.24 12.95
C LEU A 191 20.56 2.71 11.51
N LEU A 192 21.26 3.31 10.55
CA LEU A 192 21.27 2.86 9.16
C LEU A 192 21.91 1.47 9.01
N ILE A 193 23.02 1.21 9.71
CA ILE A 193 23.66 -0.11 9.75
C ILE A 193 22.68 -1.15 10.33
N PHE A 194 22.00 -0.82 11.43
CA PHE A 194 20.99 -1.70 12.02
C PHE A 194 19.86 -2.02 11.03
N TRP A 195 19.32 -1.01 10.34
CA TRP A 195 18.30 -1.22 9.31
C TRP A 195 18.82 -2.04 8.12
N LEU A 196 20.07 -1.81 7.71
CA LEU A 196 20.70 -2.59 6.64
C LEU A 196 20.85 -4.06 7.05
N CYS A 197 21.28 -4.35 8.28
CA CYS A 197 21.35 -5.72 8.80
C CYS A 197 19.97 -6.39 8.81
N LEU A 198 18.92 -5.70 9.27
CA LEU A 198 17.55 -6.20 9.22
C LEU A 198 17.08 -6.47 7.78
N PHE A 199 17.38 -5.56 6.86
CA PHE A 199 17.06 -5.72 5.45
C PHE A 199 17.76 -6.94 4.85
N MET A 200 19.08 -7.09 5.10
CA MET A 200 19.85 -8.24 4.63
C MET A 200 19.35 -9.55 5.21
N LEU A 201 18.92 -9.57 6.48
CA LEU A 201 18.27 -10.73 7.10
C LEU A 201 16.96 -11.09 6.39
N CYS A 202 16.12 -10.10 6.07
CA CYS A 202 14.87 -10.33 5.33
C CYS A 202 15.15 -10.85 3.91
N VAL A 203 16.17 -10.33 3.24
CA VAL A 203 16.62 -10.81 1.92
C VAL A 203 17.10 -12.26 2.02
N TYR A 204 17.94 -12.57 3.01
CA TYR A 204 18.41 -13.93 3.25
C TYR A 204 17.24 -14.92 3.47
N ILE A 205 16.29 -14.58 4.34
CA ILE A 205 15.10 -15.41 4.59
C ILE A 205 14.28 -15.61 3.30
N THR A 206 14.16 -14.57 2.48
CA THR A 206 13.45 -14.65 1.19
C THR A 206 14.17 -15.56 0.19
N ILE A 207 15.49 -15.52 0.13
CA ILE A 207 16.29 -16.40 -0.72
C ILE A 207 16.12 -17.85 -0.26
N VAL A 208 16.23 -18.12 1.04
CA VAL A 208 16.01 -19.46 1.61
C VAL A 208 14.61 -19.97 1.29
N TYR A 209 13.59 -19.12 1.46
CA TYR A 209 12.21 -19.43 1.11
C TYR A 209 12.08 -19.84 -0.36
N ARG A 210 12.65 -19.03 -1.27
CA ARG A 210 12.60 -19.29 -2.71
C ARG A 210 13.34 -20.57 -3.13
N CYS A 211 14.48 -20.85 -2.51
CA CYS A 211 15.20 -22.10 -2.74
C CYS A 211 14.39 -23.32 -2.28
N SER A 212 13.68 -23.20 -1.15
CA SER A 212 12.79 -24.25 -0.67
C SER A 212 11.63 -24.51 -1.63
N ASP A 213 10.99 -23.44 -2.14
CA ASP A 213 9.86 -23.55 -3.07
C ASP A 213 10.27 -24.17 -4.42
N HIS A 214 11.43 -23.75 -4.97
CA HIS A 214 11.96 -24.33 -6.20
C HIS A 214 12.22 -25.84 -6.09
N ASN A 215 12.69 -26.30 -4.92
CA ASN A 215 12.88 -27.73 -4.66
C ASN A 215 11.56 -28.50 -4.65
N ILE A 216 10.48 -27.94 -4.08
CA ILE A 216 9.14 -28.55 -4.06
C ILE A 216 8.59 -28.67 -5.48
N HIS A 217 8.66 -27.60 -6.27
CA HIS A 217 8.19 -27.62 -7.67
C HIS A 217 8.95 -28.63 -8.53
N ARG A 218 10.27 -28.79 -8.31
CA ARG A 218 11.09 -29.80 -8.98
C ARG A 218 10.64 -31.22 -8.63
N ILE A 219 10.35 -31.48 -7.35
CA ILE A 219 9.83 -32.78 -6.90
C ILE A 219 8.48 -33.08 -7.55
N MET A 220 7.57 -32.09 -7.60
CA MET A 220 6.24 -32.25 -8.21
C MET A 220 6.32 -32.58 -9.71
N ASN A 221 7.16 -31.87 -10.46
CA ASN A 221 7.38 -32.14 -11.88
C ASN A 221 8.06 -33.51 -12.11
N SER A 222 8.83 -34.01 -11.14
CA SER A 222 9.45 -35.34 -11.20
C SER A 222 8.49 -36.47 -10.81
N SER A 223 7.42 -36.20 -10.05
CA SER A 223 6.36 -37.17 -9.74
C SER A 223 5.27 -37.26 -10.82
N THR A 224 5.13 -36.22 -11.67
CA THR A 224 4.30 -36.26 -12.88
C THR A 224 5.09 -36.80 -14.08
N VAL A 225 5.71 -37.98 -13.95
CA VAL A 225 6.34 -38.65 -15.10
C VAL A 225 5.24 -39.12 -16.04
N LYS A 226 5.42 -38.79 -17.33
CA LYS A 226 4.64 -39.23 -18.50
C LYS A 226 4.35 -40.74 -18.43
N PRO A 227 3.22 -41.22 -18.96
CA PRO A 227 3.06 -42.66 -19.19
C PRO A 227 4.13 -43.07 -20.22
N GLU A 228 5.23 -43.64 -19.73
CA GLU A 228 6.15 -44.38 -20.58
C GLU A 228 5.37 -45.55 -21.15
N PHE A 229 5.21 -45.49 -22.47
CA PHE A 229 4.72 -46.56 -23.32
C PHE A 229 5.60 -47.79 -23.06
N CYS A 230 5.08 -48.76 -22.30
CA CYS A 230 5.77 -50.03 -22.10
C CYS A 230 5.58 -50.88 -23.36
N ASP A 231 6.46 -50.69 -24.34
CA ASP A 231 6.78 -51.75 -25.29
C ASP A 231 7.64 -52.79 -24.55
N SER A 232 6.99 -53.86 -24.09
CA SER A 232 7.69 -55.12 -23.84
C SER A 232 6.78 -56.28 -24.20
N SER A 233 7.07 -56.83 -25.37
CA SER A 233 6.67 -58.15 -25.84
C SER A 233 6.97 -59.23 -24.79
N ILE A 234 5.93 -59.84 -24.22
CA ILE A 234 6.01 -61.22 -23.70
C ILE A 234 4.76 -61.97 -24.16
N VAL A 235 4.99 -62.90 -25.08
CA VAL A 235 4.10 -64.00 -25.45
C VAL A 235 4.10 -65.02 -24.31
N LEU A 236 2.93 -65.42 -23.79
CA LEU A 236 2.39 -66.80 -23.78
C LEU A 236 1.26 -66.96 -22.73
N SER A 237 0.10 -67.42 -23.21
CA SER A 237 -0.93 -68.28 -22.59
C SER A 237 -1.29 -68.13 -21.09
N ASP A 238 -2.53 -67.76 -20.79
CA ASP A 238 -3.61 -68.70 -20.44
C ASP A 238 -4.89 -67.96 -20.06
N GLU A 239 -6.04 -68.51 -20.47
CA GLU A 239 -7.38 -68.03 -20.12
C GLU A 239 -7.61 -68.08 -18.59
N LEU A 240 -7.99 -66.95 -17.98
CA LEU A 240 -8.68 -66.95 -16.69
C LEU A 240 -9.54 -65.69 -16.50
N ASN A 241 -10.86 -65.91 -16.57
CA ASN A 241 -11.99 -65.18 -15.98
C ASN A 241 -11.92 -63.64 -15.91
N LEU A 242 -12.55 -63.01 -16.91
CA LEU A 242 -12.93 -61.60 -16.95
C LEU A 242 -14.24 -61.37 -16.15
N SER A 243 -14.14 -60.83 -14.93
CA SER A 243 -15.21 -60.01 -14.31
C SER A 243 -14.75 -59.20 -13.09
N ASP A 244 -13.66 -59.58 -12.42
CA ASP A 244 -13.22 -58.89 -11.18
C ASP A 244 -12.07 -57.87 -11.38
N GLN A 245 -11.43 -57.83 -12.55
CA GLN A 245 -10.28 -56.93 -12.78
C GLN A 245 -10.69 -55.49 -13.11
N SER A 246 -11.79 -55.26 -13.84
CA SER A 246 -12.20 -53.89 -14.21
C SER A 246 -12.58 -53.05 -12.99
N GLU A 247 -13.25 -53.66 -12.00
CA GLU A 247 -13.66 -52.98 -10.78
C GLU A 247 -12.45 -52.66 -9.86
N TYR A 248 -11.43 -53.52 -9.84
CA TYR A 248 -10.19 -53.27 -9.11
C TYR A 248 -9.35 -52.15 -9.76
N TYR A 249 -9.25 -52.10 -11.09
CA TYR A 249 -8.53 -51.04 -11.79
C TYR A 249 -9.23 -49.68 -11.71
N GLU A 250 -10.57 -49.63 -11.76
CA GLU A 250 -11.34 -48.39 -11.54
C GLU A 250 -11.20 -47.89 -10.10
N LEU A 251 -11.32 -48.78 -9.10
CA LEU A 251 -11.16 -48.41 -7.69
C LEU A 251 -9.73 -47.96 -7.34
N PHE A 252 -8.71 -48.57 -7.97
CA PHE A 252 -7.31 -48.17 -7.78
C PHE A 252 -7.04 -46.80 -8.41
N SER A 253 -7.56 -46.55 -9.61
CA SER A 253 -7.47 -45.26 -10.30
C SER A 253 -8.15 -44.13 -9.51
N GLU A 254 -9.34 -44.39 -8.97
CA GLU A 254 -10.08 -43.41 -8.18
C GLU A 254 -9.38 -43.10 -6.85
N ASN A 255 -8.84 -44.12 -6.17
CA ASN A 255 -8.07 -43.92 -4.94
C ASN A 255 -6.76 -43.17 -5.16
N GLU A 256 -6.08 -43.38 -6.29
CA GLU A 256 -4.87 -42.66 -6.67
C GLU A 256 -5.17 -41.21 -7.04
N LEU A 257 -6.28 -40.95 -7.74
CA LEU A 257 -6.79 -39.61 -8.03
C LEU A 257 -7.16 -38.85 -6.74
N ILE A 258 -7.87 -39.49 -5.82
CA ILE A 258 -8.23 -38.92 -4.51
C ILE A 258 -6.96 -38.64 -3.70
N ARG A 259 -5.98 -39.55 -3.68
CA ARG A 259 -4.71 -39.36 -2.97
C ARG A 259 -3.92 -38.19 -3.55
N ASN A 260 -3.78 -38.11 -4.87
CA ASN A 260 -3.11 -36.99 -5.55
C ASN A 260 -3.83 -35.67 -5.28
N SER A 261 -5.17 -35.66 -5.27
CA SER A 261 -5.95 -34.46 -4.95
C SER A 261 -5.72 -33.97 -3.51
N ARG A 262 -5.65 -34.88 -2.53
CA ARG A 262 -5.37 -34.55 -1.13
C ARG A 262 -3.96 -34.02 -0.95
N THR A 263 -2.96 -34.72 -1.50
CA THR A 263 -1.55 -34.28 -1.45
C THR A 263 -1.38 -32.90 -2.09
N THR A 264 -2.07 -32.65 -3.21
CA THR A 264 -2.04 -31.33 -3.87
C THR A 264 -2.72 -30.26 -3.01
N CYS A 265 -3.84 -30.56 -2.37
CA CYS A 265 -4.51 -29.63 -1.44
C CYS A 265 -3.66 -29.30 -0.22
N ASP A 266 -2.99 -30.30 0.37
CA ASP A 266 -2.13 -30.13 1.54
C ASP A 266 -0.90 -29.28 1.21
N LEU A 267 -0.26 -29.51 0.05
CA LEU A 267 0.84 -28.69 -0.45
C LEU A 267 0.42 -27.25 -0.77
N LEU A 268 -0.75 -27.06 -1.39
CA LEU A 268 -1.30 -25.73 -1.66
C LEU A 268 -1.69 -24.98 -0.38
N TYR A 269 -2.09 -25.69 0.66
CA TYR A 269 -2.37 -25.11 1.97
C TYR A 269 -1.07 -24.69 2.67
N ASP A 270 -0.06 -25.56 2.66
CA ASP A 270 1.26 -25.29 3.24
C ASP A 270 1.95 -24.09 2.57
N ASP A 271 1.92 -23.99 1.23
CA ASP A 271 2.46 -22.83 0.51
C ASP A 271 1.73 -21.51 0.88
N LYS A 272 0.40 -21.54 0.97
CA LYS A 272 -0.38 -20.37 1.41
C LYS A 272 -0.07 -19.93 2.83
N GLU A 273 0.20 -20.88 3.72
CA GLU A 273 0.54 -20.57 5.10
C GLU A 273 1.96 -19.99 5.20
N LYS A 274 2.93 -20.56 4.47
CA LYS A 274 4.31 -20.05 4.46
C LYS A 274 4.40 -18.66 3.84
N THR A 275 3.74 -18.41 2.71
CA THR A 275 3.65 -17.05 2.10
C THR A 275 3.01 -16.04 3.06
N PHE A 276 1.99 -16.46 3.82
CA PHE A 276 1.40 -15.61 4.85
C PHE A 276 2.38 -15.26 5.97
N GLN A 277 3.10 -16.25 6.50
CA GLN A 277 4.11 -16.03 7.54
C GLN A 277 5.22 -15.11 7.06
N LEU A 278 5.70 -15.31 5.83
CA LEU A 278 6.68 -14.43 5.20
C LEU A 278 6.17 -12.99 5.12
N ARG A 279 4.94 -12.75 4.67
CA ARG A 279 4.36 -11.38 4.65
C ARG A 279 4.33 -10.76 6.05
N LYS A 280 3.91 -11.50 7.07
CA LYS A 280 3.84 -11.00 8.45
C LYS A 280 5.22 -10.69 9.02
N LEU A 281 6.24 -11.48 8.70
CA LEU A 281 7.64 -11.18 9.05
C LEU A 281 8.06 -9.80 8.51
N PHE A 282 7.74 -9.49 7.25
CA PHE A 282 8.07 -8.19 6.66
C PHE A 282 7.29 -7.03 7.28
N HIS A 283 6.01 -7.23 7.64
CA HIS A 283 5.24 -6.23 8.36
C HIS A 283 5.86 -5.94 9.74
N PHE A 284 6.31 -6.99 10.42
CA PHE A 284 6.99 -6.88 11.71
C PHE A 284 8.35 -6.18 11.59
N ALA A 285 9.17 -6.55 10.59
CA ALA A 285 10.45 -5.89 10.32
C ALA A 285 10.28 -4.40 10.01
N ALA A 286 9.27 -4.04 9.19
CA ALA A 286 8.91 -2.64 8.95
C ALA A 286 8.51 -1.93 10.25
N GLY A 287 7.75 -2.60 11.13
CA GLY A 287 7.43 -2.11 12.47
C GLY A 287 8.66 -1.80 13.32
N ILE A 288 9.71 -2.64 13.28
CA ILE A 288 10.97 -2.43 14.00
C ILE A 288 11.72 -1.21 13.43
N VAL A 289 11.81 -1.08 12.11
CA VAL A 289 12.46 0.06 11.44
C VAL A 289 11.77 1.36 11.82
N TYR A 290 10.44 1.43 11.75
CA TYR A 290 9.70 2.63 12.14
C TYR A 290 9.78 2.91 13.64
N SER A 291 9.72 1.88 14.49
CA SER A 291 9.83 2.08 15.95
C SER A 291 11.21 2.63 16.32
N SER A 292 12.29 2.02 15.81
CA SER A 292 13.65 2.50 16.04
C SER A 292 13.88 3.89 15.45
N GLY A 293 13.36 4.17 14.25
CA GLY A 293 13.41 5.49 13.64
C GLY A 293 12.70 6.56 14.46
N LEU A 294 11.49 6.29 14.95
CA LEU A 294 10.73 7.22 15.79
C LEU A 294 11.38 7.47 17.16
N LEU A 295 12.15 6.51 17.67
CA LEU A 295 12.86 6.64 18.96
C LEU A 295 14.17 7.41 18.84
N TYR A 296 14.96 7.15 17.80
CA TYR A 296 16.32 7.67 17.69
C TYR A 296 16.46 8.86 16.74
N SER A 297 15.84 8.79 15.56
CA SER A 297 16.00 9.82 14.51
C SER A 297 14.77 9.85 13.58
N PRO A 298 13.71 10.58 13.96
CA PRO A 298 12.48 10.62 13.18
C PRO A 298 12.66 11.39 11.86
N TYR A 299 13.63 12.32 11.81
CA TYR A 299 14.00 13.02 10.57
C TYR A 299 14.61 12.04 9.55
N LEU A 300 15.58 11.21 9.98
CA LEU A 300 16.17 10.18 9.12
C LEU A 300 15.10 9.20 8.63
N LEU A 301 14.22 8.76 9.52
CA LEU A 301 13.10 7.87 9.18
C LEU A 301 12.19 8.49 8.12
N SER A 302 11.81 9.76 8.31
CA SER A 302 10.97 10.50 7.36
C SER A 302 11.64 10.53 5.98
N LEU A 303 12.90 10.96 5.90
CA LEU A 303 13.66 11.05 4.66
C LEU A 303 13.78 9.69 3.96
N MET A 304 14.19 8.65 4.69
CA MET A 304 14.38 7.31 4.14
C MET A 304 13.07 6.69 3.68
N SER A 305 11.96 6.96 4.37
CA SER A 305 10.64 6.48 3.97
C SER A 305 10.14 7.13 2.68
N VAL A 306 10.44 8.41 2.44
CA VAL A 306 10.15 9.08 1.16
C VAL A 306 11.01 8.48 0.04
N ALA A 307 12.31 8.31 0.29
CA ALA A 307 13.21 7.68 -0.67
C ALA A 307 12.74 6.26 -1.04
N LEU A 308 12.30 5.47 -0.04
CA LEU A 308 11.77 4.14 -0.24
C LEU A 308 10.45 4.14 -1.02
N LEU A 309 9.56 5.13 -0.80
CA LEU A 309 8.33 5.29 -1.58
C LEU A 309 8.64 5.54 -3.06
N ILE A 310 9.63 6.40 -3.34
CA ILE A 310 10.09 6.68 -4.71
C ILE A 310 10.62 5.38 -5.35
N VAL A 311 11.44 4.62 -4.62
CA VAL A 311 11.94 3.32 -5.10
C VAL A 311 10.80 2.34 -5.38
N PHE A 312 9.77 2.27 -4.52
CA PHE A 312 8.61 1.39 -4.75
C PHE A 312 7.81 1.82 -5.97
N TRP A 313 7.62 3.12 -6.20
CA TRP A 313 7.01 3.62 -7.42
C TRP A 313 7.82 3.29 -8.66
N TRP A 314 9.15 3.42 -8.60
CA TRP A 314 10.03 3.08 -9.73
C TRP A 314 10.00 1.60 -10.02
N PHE A 315 10.12 0.79 -8.97
CA PHE A 315 10.04 -0.66 -9.05
C PHE A 315 8.75 -1.08 -9.75
N GLU A 316 7.61 -0.55 -9.30
CA GLU A 316 6.30 -0.91 -9.82
C GLU A 316 6.09 -0.42 -11.26
N TRP A 317 6.59 0.78 -11.57
CA TRP A 317 6.54 1.32 -12.92
C TRP A 317 7.38 0.50 -13.89
N ILE A 318 8.61 0.12 -13.53
CA ILE A 318 9.48 -0.74 -14.35
C ILE A 318 8.88 -2.14 -14.49
N ARG A 319 8.33 -2.71 -13.42
CA ARG A 319 7.66 -4.03 -13.47
C ARG A 319 6.51 -4.02 -14.49
N ARG A 320 5.76 -2.92 -14.61
CA ARG A 320 4.61 -2.81 -15.52
C ARG A 320 4.96 -2.36 -16.94
N ARG A 321 5.92 -1.45 -17.11
CA ARG A 321 6.22 -0.76 -18.38
C ARG A 321 7.59 -1.11 -18.97
N GLY A 322 8.45 -1.79 -18.22
CA GLY A 322 9.77 -2.19 -18.67
C GLY A 322 9.76 -3.29 -19.73
N PRO A 323 10.94 -3.69 -20.24
CA PRO A 323 11.08 -4.81 -21.15
C PRO A 323 10.51 -6.10 -20.57
N SER A 324 10.01 -6.99 -21.43
CA SER A 324 9.34 -8.23 -21.04
C SER A 324 10.17 -9.12 -20.11
N THR A 325 11.47 -9.21 -20.34
CA THR A 325 12.40 -9.99 -19.52
C THR A 325 12.50 -9.46 -18.09
N LEU A 326 12.70 -8.15 -17.95
CA LEU A 326 12.82 -7.49 -16.64
C LEU A 326 11.47 -7.49 -15.91
N SER A 327 10.38 -7.18 -16.63
CA SER A 327 9.02 -7.23 -16.09
C SER A 327 8.67 -8.62 -15.52
N SER A 328 9.00 -9.69 -16.24
CA SER A 328 8.78 -11.07 -15.81
C SER A 328 9.64 -11.43 -14.60
N TYR A 329 10.91 -11.03 -14.61
CA TYR A 329 11.83 -11.26 -13.49
C TYR A 329 11.35 -10.56 -12.21
N LEU A 330 11.01 -9.27 -12.29
CA LEU A 330 10.50 -8.49 -11.16
C LEU A 330 9.16 -9.03 -10.65
N SER A 331 8.28 -9.47 -11.55
CA SER A 331 7.01 -10.10 -11.15
C SER A 331 7.25 -11.40 -10.41
N THR A 332 8.20 -12.22 -10.87
CA THR A 332 8.59 -13.47 -10.20
C THR A 332 9.20 -13.22 -8.82
N LEU A 333 10.02 -12.17 -8.69
CA LEU A 333 10.61 -11.79 -7.41
C LEU A 333 9.57 -11.42 -6.35
N VAL A 334 8.49 -10.73 -6.73
CA VAL A 334 7.49 -10.25 -5.77
C VAL A 334 6.35 -11.25 -5.54
N ASN A 335 6.24 -12.28 -6.38
CA ASN A 335 5.18 -13.30 -6.27
C ASN A 335 4.95 -13.84 -4.85
N PRO A 336 5.98 -14.20 -4.04
CA PRO A 336 5.79 -14.68 -2.67
C PRO A 336 5.11 -13.67 -1.72
N PHE A 337 5.22 -12.37 -2.05
CA PHE A 337 4.68 -11.28 -1.24
C PHE A 337 3.29 -10.83 -1.68
N ARG A 338 2.80 -11.30 -2.83
CA ARG A 338 1.49 -10.91 -3.37
C ARG A 338 0.38 -11.38 -2.44
N ASP A 339 -0.56 -10.49 -2.13
CA ASP A 339 -1.79 -10.84 -1.42
C ASP A 339 -2.96 -11.01 -2.42
N LYS A 340 -4.10 -11.54 -1.95
CA LYS A 340 -5.38 -11.55 -2.71
C LYS A 340 -5.81 -10.14 -3.12
N ARG A 341 -5.28 -9.12 -2.45
CA ARG A 341 -5.49 -7.71 -2.77
C ARG A 341 -4.70 -7.26 -4.00
N ASP A 342 -3.59 -7.92 -4.30
CA ASP A 342 -2.68 -7.60 -5.41
C ASP A 342 -2.98 -8.46 -6.66
N SER A 343 -4.25 -8.82 -6.85
CA SER A 343 -4.73 -9.55 -8.04
C SER A 343 -4.86 -8.65 -9.26
N GLY A 344 -4.91 -7.33 -9.07
CA GLY A 344 -4.91 -6.35 -10.16
C GLY A 344 -3.52 -6.11 -10.75
N ASP A 345 -3.46 -5.19 -11.70
CA ASP A 345 -2.23 -4.82 -12.40
C ASP A 345 -1.20 -4.15 -11.49
N ILE A 346 -1.63 -3.52 -10.39
CA ILE A 346 -0.76 -2.84 -9.44
C ILE A 346 -0.56 -3.65 -8.15
N LEU A 347 0.71 -3.76 -7.72
CA LEU A 347 1.09 -4.29 -6.42
C LEU A 347 0.92 -3.22 -5.33
N PHE A 348 -0.30 -3.06 -4.84
CA PHE A 348 -0.64 -1.97 -3.92
C PHE A 348 -0.26 -2.25 -2.47
N THR A 349 -0.28 -3.51 -2.02
CA THR A 349 -0.10 -3.84 -0.60
C THR A 349 1.22 -3.34 0.00
N PRO A 350 2.40 -3.51 -0.65
CA PRO A 350 3.66 -2.99 -0.12
C PRO A 350 3.70 -1.46 -0.04
N ILE A 351 3.09 -0.78 -1.02
CA ILE A 351 2.99 0.69 -1.05
C ILE A 351 2.04 1.16 0.07
N ALA A 352 0.90 0.50 0.25
CA ALA A 352 -0.07 0.81 1.28
C ALA A 352 0.50 0.61 2.69
N LEU A 353 1.32 -0.43 2.91
CA LEU A 353 2.04 -0.66 4.17
C LEU A 353 2.96 0.52 4.49
N LEU A 354 3.80 0.91 3.52
CA LEU A 354 4.74 2.01 3.67
C LEU A 354 4.00 3.32 3.96
N LEU A 355 2.96 3.63 3.18
CA LEU A 355 2.14 4.82 3.37
C LEU A 355 1.45 4.83 4.74
N GLY A 356 0.90 3.69 5.18
CA GLY A 356 0.22 3.59 6.47
C GLY A 356 1.16 3.82 7.67
N LEU A 357 2.44 3.46 7.54
CA LEU A 357 3.48 3.74 8.53
C LEU A 357 4.01 5.19 8.41
N SER A 358 4.16 5.70 7.19
CA SER A 358 4.78 7.00 6.88
C SER A 358 3.88 8.22 7.05
N ILE A 359 2.61 8.14 6.66
CA ILE A 359 1.71 9.30 6.67
C ILE A 359 1.66 9.97 8.07
N PRO A 360 1.57 9.23 9.18
CA PRO A 360 1.62 9.83 10.52
C PRO A 360 2.95 10.52 10.87
N VAL A 361 4.05 10.15 10.20
CA VAL A 361 5.38 10.75 10.36
C VAL A 361 5.50 12.02 9.52
N TRP A 362 4.98 12.00 8.28
CA TRP A 362 5.02 13.14 7.36
C TRP A 362 3.99 14.22 7.66
N TRP A 363 2.95 13.88 8.43
CA TRP A 363 1.84 14.79 8.67
C TRP A 363 2.35 16.09 9.32
N PRO A 364 2.02 17.27 8.76
CA PRO A 364 2.55 18.55 9.23
C PRO A 364 2.29 18.72 10.71
N GLN A 365 3.38 18.92 11.45
CA GLN A 365 3.32 19.30 12.84
C GLN A 365 3.04 20.80 12.85
N ASN A 366 1.98 21.22 13.55
CA ASN A 366 1.80 22.63 13.86
C ASN A 366 2.99 23.03 14.76
N ILE A 367 4.08 23.47 14.13
CA ILE A 367 5.13 24.23 14.76
C ILE A 367 4.41 25.51 15.13
N ASN A 368 4.38 25.86 16.42
CA ASN A 368 3.84 27.14 16.87
C ASN A 368 4.66 28.27 16.23
N THR A 369 4.32 28.63 15.00
CA THR A 369 4.90 29.73 14.24
C THR A 369 4.21 31.00 14.70
N ASN A 370 4.45 31.37 15.96
CA ASN A 370 4.20 32.71 16.43
C ASN A 370 5.22 33.64 15.74
N GLY A 371 4.95 34.00 14.48
CA GLY A 371 5.43 35.24 13.86
C GLY A 371 6.93 35.46 13.69
N SER A 372 7.81 34.46 13.77
CA SER A 372 9.25 34.66 13.51
C SER A 372 9.77 33.72 12.43
N ILE A 373 10.45 34.33 11.45
CA ILE A 373 11.37 33.77 10.44
C ILE A 373 11.73 32.31 10.76
N ILE A 374 11.39 31.38 9.87
CA ILE A 374 11.86 29.99 9.94
C ILE A 374 13.39 30.05 10.09
N SER A 375 13.89 29.77 11.28
CA SER A 375 15.33 29.60 11.52
C SER A 375 15.70 28.28 10.86
N ILE A 376 16.06 28.34 9.58
CA ILE A 376 16.48 27.18 8.79
C ILE A 376 17.63 26.45 9.49
N GLY A 377 18.40 27.14 10.36
CA GLY A 377 19.49 26.62 11.18
C GLY A 377 19.14 25.56 12.22
N ASN A 378 17.90 25.52 12.75
CA ASN A 378 17.55 24.63 13.87
C ASN A 378 16.58 23.49 13.51
N LEU A 379 16.24 23.32 12.23
CA LEU A 379 15.20 22.39 11.78
C LEU A 379 15.46 20.91 12.14
N CYS A 380 16.71 20.58 12.42
CA CYS A 380 17.14 19.21 12.65
C CYS A 380 16.97 18.70 14.08
N TYR A 381 16.87 19.61 15.03
CA TYR A 381 16.87 19.28 16.45
C TYR A 381 15.46 19.31 17.06
N GLU A 382 14.45 19.72 16.26
CA GLU A 382 13.13 20.07 16.75
C GLU A 382 12.01 19.39 15.95
N LEU A 383 12.15 18.08 15.66
CA LEU A 383 10.99 17.26 15.30
C LEU A 383 10.41 16.67 16.59
N ASP A 384 9.50 17.41 17.23
CA ASP A 384 8.79 16.90 18.40
C ASP A 384 7.91 15.70 17.99
N VAL A 385 8.30 14.49 18.39
CA VAL A 385 7.60 13.27 18.04
C VAL A 385 6.30 13.21 18.84
N LYS A 386 5.23 13.78 18.27
CA LYS A 386 3.90 13.72 18.84
C LYS A 386 3.43 12.27 19.01
N PRO A 387 2.60 11.98 20.05
CA PRO A 387 1.91 10.72 20.22
C PRO A 387 1.27 10.14 18.95
N SER A 388 0.79 11.00 18.04
CA SER A 388 0.15 10.57 16.80
C SER A 388 1.10 9.96 15.77
N SER A 389 2.40 10.27 15.78
CA SER A 389 3.34 9.72 14.78
C SER A 389 3.55 8.21 14.92
N TRP A 390 3.21 7.66 16.09
CA TRP A 390 3.22 6.22 16.36
C TRP A 390 1.96 5.49 15.88
N SER A 391 0.91 6.19 15.43
CA SER A 391 -0.34 5.54 15.07
C SER A 391 -0.17 4.50 13.95
N GLY A 392 0.77 4.74 13.02
CA GLY A 392 1.14 3.79 11.99
C GLY A 392 1.71 2.51 12.59
N VAL A 393 2.71 2.62 13.46
CA VAL A 393 3.33 1.47 14.15
C VAL A 393 2.32 0.72 15.01
N LEU A 394 1.53 1.44 15.82
CA LEU A 394 0.52 0.84 16.70
C LEU A 394 -0.54 0.08 15.88
N SER A 395 -1.03 0.64 14.79
CA SER A 395 -2.08 0.00 13.99
C SER A 395 -1.55 -1.16 13.13
N ILE A 396 -0.41 -0.98 12.44
CA ILE A 396 0.10 -1.93 11.46
C ILE A 396 1.01 -2.98 12.09
N ALA A 397 1.91 -2.61 13.00
CA ALA A 397 2.82 -3.59 13.59
C ALA A 397 2.15 -4.33 14.76
N ILE A 398 1.51 -3.60 15.67
CA ILE A 398 0.88 -4.20 16.87
C ILE A 398 -0.55 -4.66 16.57
N GLY A 399 -1.40 -3.77 16.07
CA GLY A 399 -2.81 -4.03 15.81
C GLY A 399 -3.04 -5.19 14.84
N ASP A 400 -2.39 -5.18 13.67
CA ASP A 400 -2.54 -6.21 12.65
C ASP A 400 -1.93 -7.57 13.06
N SER A 401 -0.90 -7.56 13.91
CA SER A 401 -0.30 -8.79 14.47
C SER A 401 -1.23 -9.45 15.47
N PHE A 402 -1.77 -8.68 16.44
CA PHE A 402 -2.73 -9.21 17.41
C PHE A 402 -4.04 -9.65 16.75
N ALA A 403 -4.51 -8.92 15.73
CA ALA A 403 -5.66 -9.31 14.92
C ALA A 403 -5.46 -10.67 14.25
N ALA A 404 -4.28 -10.89 13.67
CA ALA A 404 -3.96 -12.15 13.01
C ALA A 404 -3.77 -13.29 14.01
N LEU A 405 -3.00 -13.06 15.09
CA LEU A 405 -2.68 -14.07 16.10
C LEU A 405 -3.95 -14.58 16.78
N ILE A 406 -4.75 -13.68 17.36
CA ILE A 406 -5.97 -14.04 18.10
C ILE A 406 -7.10 -14.40 17.13
N GLY A 407 -7.19 -13.68 16.01
CA GLY A 407 -8.25 -13.89 15.03
C GLY A 407 -8.18 -15.23 14.31
N ARG A 408 -6.98 -15.75 14.02
CA ARG A 408 -6.80 -17.08 13.40
C ARG A 408 -6.95 -18.22 14.40
N THR A 409 -6.44 -18.06 15.62
CA THR A 409 -6.44 -19.11 16.64
C THR A 409 -7.82 -19.28 17.28
N TYR A 410 -8.49 -18.17 17.62
CA TYR A 410 -9.72 -18.21 18.43
C TYR A 410 -10.95 -17.61 17.73
N GLY A 411 -10.78 -16.96 16.57
CA GLY A 411 -11.86 -16.26 15.89
C GLY A 411 -12.83 -17.19 15.15
N LYS A 412 -14.01 -17.42 15.73
CA LYS A 412 -15.07 -18.24 15.12
C LYS A 412 -16.03 -17.43 14.25
N ARG A 413 -16.41 -16.22 14.69
CA ARG A 413 -17.36 -15.35 13.97
C ARG A 413 -16.62 -14.36 13.07
N ARG A 414 -16.92 -14.39 11.77
CA ARG A 414 -16.32 -13.53 10.74
C ARG A 414 -17.22 -12.36 10.38
N TRP A 415 -16.62 -11.24 9.99
CA TRP A 415 -17.36 -10.13 9.40
C TRP A 415 -18.01 -10.57 8.08
N PRO A 416 -19.23 -10.10 7.76
CA PRO A 416 -19.89 -10.45 6.50
C PRO A 416 -19.00 -10.12 5.30
N GLY A 417 -18.77 -11.11 4.43
CA GLY A 417 -17.92 -10.94 3.23
C GLY A 417 -16.43 -10.79 3.50
N SER A 418 -15.95 -10.92 4.75
CA SER A 418 -14.53 -10.82 5.11
C SER A 418 -13.96 -12.12 5.65
N HIS A 419 -12.65 -12.30 5.49
CA HIS A 419 -11.89 -13.31 6.23
C HIS A 419 -11.55 -12.86 7.67
N ARG A 420 -11.81 -11.59 8.01
CA ARG A 420 -11.53 -11.00 9.33
C ARG A 420 -12.56 -11.45 10.36
N THR A 421 -12.12 -11.68 11.58
CA THR A 421 -12.98 -12.12 12.70
C THR A 421 -13.28 -10.97 13.65
N TYR A 422 -14.47 -10.98 14.27
CA TYR A 422 -14.83 -9.99 15.28
C TYR A 422 -13.82 -9.98 16.43
N LEU A 423 -13.45 -11.17 16.91
CA LEU A 423 -12.48 -11.34 17.98
C LEU A 423 -11.11 -10.77 17.60
N GLY A 424 -10.65 -11.01 16.37
CA GLY A 424 -9.41 -10.41 15.86
C GLY A 424 -9.48 -8.88 15.82
N SER A 425 -10.61 -8.30 15.40
CA SER A 425 -10.81 -6.85 15.42
C SER A 425 -10.78 -6.28 16.85
N PHE A 426 -11.42 -6.94 17.81
CA PHE A 426 -11.34 -6.54 19.23
C PHE A 426 -9.91 -6.63 19.77
N ALA A 427 -9.21 -7.74 19.53
CA ALA A 427 -7.82 -7.92 19.90
C ALA A 427 -6.92 -6.80 19.36
N SER A 428 -7.11 -6.42 18.09
CA SER A 428 -6.42 -5.31 17.44
C SER A 428 -6.64 -3.97 18.14
N PHE A 429 -7.88 -3.70 18.54
CA PHE A 429 -8.26 -2.44 19.18
C PHE A 429 -7.65 -2.33 20.59
N PHE A 430 -7.77 -3.39 21.39
CA PHE A 430 -7.22 -3.41 22.74
C PHE A 430 -5.68 -3.35 22.74
N SER A 431 -5.01 -4.05 21.83
CA SER A 431 -3.54 -4.01 21.75
C SER A 431 -3.03 -2.60 21.40
N GLN A 432 -3.75 -1.87 20.55
CA GLN A 432 -3.44 -0.48 20.22
C GLN A 432 -3.62 0.46 21.42
N ILE A 433 -4.69 0.31 22.20
CA ILE A 433 -4.91 1.10 23.43
C ILE A 433 -3.80 0.85 24.45
N ILE A 434 -3.48 -0.42 24.69
CA ILE A 434 -2.43 -0.80 25.65
C ILE A 434 -1.07 -0.28 25.18
N GLY A 435 -0.73 -0.44 23.90
CA GLY A 435 0.51 0.06 23.33
C GLY A 435 0.63 1.58 23.41
N PHE A 436 -0.46 2.30 23.15
CA PHE A 436 -0.52 3.75 23.31
C PHE A 436 -0.27 4.16 24.77
N ARG A 437 -0.95 3.51 25.73
CA ARG A 437 -0.82 3.82 27.16
C ARG A 437 0.56 3.51 27.72
N TYR A 438 1.14 2.37 27.34
CA TYR A 438 2.48 1.97 27.77
C TYR A 438 3.54 3.00 27.34
N ARG A 439 3.44 3.48 26.10
CA ARG A 439 4.34 4.54 25.61
C ARG A 439 4.18 5.83 26.40
N ASP A 440 2.95 6.26 26.65
CA ASP A 440 2.71 7.50 27.41
C ASP A 440 3.28 7.42 28.83
N LEU A 441 3.21 6.25 29.48
CA LEU A 441 3.84 6.00 30.77
C LEU A 441 5.38 6.05 30.68
N SER A 442 5.98 5.46 29.65
CA SER A 442 7.44 5.44 29.48
C SER A 442 8.09 6.81 29.23
N ARG A 443 7.30 7.82 28.81
CA ARG A 443 7.75 9.20 28.59
C ARG A 443 7.48 10.15 29.76
N SER A 444 6.76 9.72 30.80
CA SER A 444 6.52 10.52 32.00
C SER A 444 7.39 10.01 33.15
N PRO A 445 8.64 10.51 33.31
CA PRO A 445 9.48 10.15 34.45
C PRO A 445 9.04 10.80 35.78
N SER A 446 7.92 11.52 35.84
CA SER A 446 7.50 12.29 37.03
C SER A 446 6.41 11.64 37.90
N MET A 447 6.12 10.34 37.71
CA MET A 447 5.18 9.59 38.57
C MET A 447 5.85 8.45 39.37
N CYS A 448 7.17 8.54 39.57
CA CYS A 448 7.93 7.69 40.50
C CYS A 448 8.48 8.53 41.66
N HIS A 449 7.62 9.21 42.40
CA HIS A 449 7.88 9.51 43.81
C HIS A 449 6.63 9.11 44.58
N TRP A 450 6.84 8.17 45.50
CA TRP A 450 5.89 7.64 46.47
C TRP A 450 5.25 8.74 47.32
#